data_AF-A0A9Q3BEN7-F1
#
_entry.id   AF-A0A9Q3BEN7-F1
#
_cell.length_a   1.000
_cell.length_b   1.000
_cell.length_c   1.000
_cell.angle_alpha   90.00
_cell.angle_beta   90.00
_cell.angle_gamma   90.00
#
_symmetry.space_group_name_H-M   'P 1'
#
loop_
_entity.id
_entity.type
_entity.pdbx_description
1 polymer ?
#
loop_
_entity_poly.entity_id
_entity_poly.type
_entity_poly.pdbx_seq_one_letter_code
_entity_poly.pdbx_strand_id
1 'polypeptide(L)'
;MTTKFWISSRCNHRLSILSSINLSIASSSKTKLIRFNSTQTNNSTQSINHSTTNISTQANESSNSKSQQSTFRPFINKPSPPRIPKPHHGIETVERFLDSLRRPVLMELSNKIKDWDQLFNLKRKDLIEDGTLSVARERRYLLRSLELFRQGLDPKAFSVGDRKPKKFRGWGPRVQHGKRLRGEPSGRVVV
;
A
#
# COMPACT_ATOMS: atom_id res chain seq x y z
N MET A 1 54.20 21.44 -3.45
CA MET A 1 52.84 21.12 -2.95
C MET A 1 51.83 21.61 -3.97
N THR A 2 51.25 20.70 -4.76
CA THR A 2 50.42 21.02 -5.92
C THR A 2 48.94 20.93 -5.55
N THR A 3 48.21 22.05 -5.65
CA THR A 3 46.76 22.09 -5.44
C THR A 3 46.04 22.04 -6.80
N LYS A 4 45.30 20.95 -7.02
CA LYS A 4 44.42 20.77 -8.19
C LYS A 4 43.10 21.52 -7.94
N PHE A 5 42.81 22.51 -8.77
CA PHE A 5 41.48 23.11 -8.89
C PHE A 5 40.59 22.21 -9.76
N TRP A 6 39.40 21.89 -9.27
CA TRP A 6 38.34 21.24 -10.07
C TRP A 6 37.21 22.26 -10.27
N ILE A 7 37.06 22.75 -11.49
CA ILE A 7 35.92 23.58 -11.91
C ILE A 7 34.91 22.62 -12.54
N SER A 8 33.78 22.40 -11.85
CA SER A 8 32.64 21.67 -12.39
C SER A 8 31.69 22.66 -13.06
N SER A 9 31.75 22.73 -14.38
CA SER A 9 30.76 23.40 -15.22
C SER A 9 29.49 22.54 -15.26
N ARG A 10 28.39 23.04 -14.69
CA ARG A 10 27.08 22.39 -14.78
C ARG A 10 26.23 23.11 -15.83
N CYS A 11 25.90 22.36 -16.87
CA CYS A 11 25.11 22.77 -18.02
C CYS A 11 23.71 23.23 -17.61
N ASN A 12 23.28 24.38 -18.14
CA ASN A 12 21.90 24.86 -18.11
C ASN A 12 21.21 24.45 -19.41
N HIS A 13 20.23 23.56 -19.34
CA HIS A 13 19.20 23.44 -20.38
C HIS A 13 17.83 23.47 -19.71
N ARG A 14 17.20 24.64 -19.79
CA ARG A 14 15.83 24.90 -19.35
C ARG A 14 14.97 24.99 -20.61
N LEU A 15 14.37 23.87 -21.01
CA LEU A 15 13.28 23.85 -21.98
C LEU A 15 11.97 23.99 -21.21
N SER A 16 11.27 25.09 -21.41
CA SER A 16 9.89 25.28 -20.94
C SER A 16 8.99 25.47 -22.14
N ILE A 17 8.31 24.41 -22.54
CA ILE A 17 7.16 24.44 -23.44
C ILE A 17 5.95 24.10 -22.57
N LEU A 18 5.02 25.04 -22.39
CA LEU A 18 3.69 24.75 -21.87
C LEU A 18 2.65 25.39 -22.79
N SER A 19 1.99 24.52 -23.53
CA SER A 19 0.72 24.74 -24.21
C SER A 19 -0.40 24.90 -23.18
N SER A 20 -1.32 25.83 -23.43
CA SER A 20 -2.55 25.99 -22.66
C SER A 20 -3.70 25.35 -23.41
N ILE A 21 -4.32 24.32 -22.84
CA ILE A 21 -5.59 23.75 -23.32
C ILE A 21 -6.58 23.87 -22.16
N ASN A 22 -7.60 24.71 -22.32
CA ASN A 22 -8.76 24.76 -21.44
C ASN A 22 -9.87 23.90 -22.06
N LEU A 23 -10.22 22.79 -21.41
CA LEU A 23 -11.41 22.01 -21.72
C LEU A 23 -12.45 22.23 -20.61
N SER A 24 -13.55 22.89 -20.98
CA SER A 24 -14.77 23.01 -20.17
C SER A 24 -15.71 21.86 -20.54
N ILE A 25 -15.99 20.95 -19.60
CA ILE A 25 -17.07 19.97 -19.73
C ILE A 25 -17.96 20.13 -18.50
N ALA A 26 -19.13 20.74 -18.71
CA ALA A 26 -20.21 20.83 -17.76
C ALA A 26 -20.92 19.48 -17.64
N SER A 27 -21.27 19.13 -16.40
CA SER A 27 -21.97 17.93 -15.99
C SER A 27 -23.42 17.91 -16.47
N SER A 28 -23.88 16.74 -16.92
CA SER A 28 -25.30 16.45 -17.10
C SER A 28 -25.69 15.24 -16.28
N SER A 29 -26.57 15.50 -15.33
CA SER A 29 -27.23 14.61 -14.38
C SER A 29 -28.10 13.56 -15.08
N LYS A 30 -28.17 12.35 -14.53
CA LYS A 30 -29.43 11.59 -14.45
C LYS A 30 -29.34 10.42 -13.46
N THR A 31 -30.15 10.56 -12.41
CA THR A 31 -30.55 9.54 -11.44
C THR A 31 -31.38 8.44 -12.12
N LYS A 32 -31.11 7.17 -11.81
CA LYS A 32 -32.10 6.10 -12.00
C LYS A 32 -32.00 5.08 -10.86
N LEU A 33 -32.95 5.18 -9.94
CA LEU A 33 -33.28 4.18 -8.92
C LEU A 33 -33.89 2.97 -9.62
N ILE A 34 -33.32 1.78 -9.41
CA ILE A 34 -34.01 0.51 -9.64
C ILE A 34 -33.74 -0.41 -8.44
N ARG A 35 -34.79 -0.52 -7.62
CA ARG A 35 -35.09 -1.58 -6.64
C ARG A 35 -35.35 -2.88 -7.39
N PHE A 36 -34.92 -4.05 -6.90
CA PHE A 36 -35.75 -5.27 -6.82
C PHE A 36 -35.00 -6.48 -6.18
N ASN A 37 -35.64 -6.98 -5.12
CA ASN A 37 -35.87 -8.33 -4.60
C ASN A 37 -34.76 -9.37 -4.31
N SER A 38 -34.91 -9.87 -3.08
CA SER A 38 -34.36 -11.04 -2.41
C SER A 38 -34.94 -12.36 -2.93
N THR A 39 -34.11 -13.40 -3.01
CA THR A 39 -34.51 -14.81 -2.86
C THR A 39 -33.43 -15.56 -2.08
N GLN A 40 -33.81 -16.06 -0.90
CA GLN A 40 -33.07 -17.08 -0.15
C GLN A 40 -33.43 -18.46 -0.71
N THR A 41 -32.44 -19.32 -0.95
CA THR A 41 -32.65 -20.74 -1.22
C THR A 41 -31.89 -21.58 -0.21
N ASN A 42 -32.65 -22.39 0.52
CA ASN A 42 -32.21 -23.35 1.51
C ASN A 42 -31.57 -24.56 0.83
N ASN A 43 -30.40 -24.99 1.30
CA ASN A 43 -29.87 -26.33 1.00
C ASN A 43 -29.63 -27.07 2.31
N SER A 44 -30.61 -27.90 2.65
CA SER A 44 -30.46 -29.08 3.49
C SER A 44 -29.92 -30.21 2.60
N THR A 45 -28.94 -31.02 3.06
CA THR A 45 -28.79 -32.46 2.72
C THR A 45 -27.53 -33.06 3.36
N GLN A 46 -27.81 -33.85 4.41
CA GLN A 46 -27.34 -35.21 4.68
C GLN A 46 -25.88 -35.51 5.04
N SER A 47 -25.79 -36.00 6.28
CA SER A 47 -24.80 -36.88 6.90
C SER A 47 -24.51 -38.15 6.10
N ILE A 48 -23.24 -38.52 6.02
CA ILE A 48 -22.80 -39.88 5.67
C ILE A 48 -21.99 -40.43 6.84
N ASN A 49 -22.51 -41.50 7.42
CA ASN A 49 -21.85 -42.37 8.38
C ASN A 49 -20.81 -43.24 7.67
N HIS A 50 -19.67 -43.51 8.30
CA HIS A 50 -18.86 -44.70 8.01
C HIS A 50 -18.33 -45.28 9.32
N SER A 51 -18.65 -46.56 9.50
CA SER A 51 -18.27 -47.42 10.61
C SER A 51 -17.00 -48.20 10.26
N THR A 52 -16.28 -48.64 11.31
CA THR A 52 -15.39 -49.84 11.37
C THR A 52 -14.09 -49.78 10.53
N THR A 53 -12.90 -50.16 11.01
CA THR A 53 -12.53 -51.40 11.72
C THR A 53 -11.31 -51.22 12.64
N ASN A 54 -11.34 -51.95 13.77
CA ASN A 54 -10.19 -52.24 14.63
C ASN A 54 -9.15 -53.10 13.89
N ILE A 55 -7.87 -52.75 14.01
CA ILE A 55 -6.76 -53.68 13.78
C ILE A 55 -5.81 -53.58 14.98
N SER A 56 -5.83 -54.65 15.77
CA SER A 56 -4.83 -54.98 16.78
C SER A 56 -3.81 -55.94 16.16
N THR A 57 -2.54 -55.53 16.07
CA THR A 57 -1.41 -56.47 15.91
C THR A 57 -0.24 -56.00 16.77
N GLN A 58 0.38 -56.97 17.42
CA GLN A 58 1.25 -56.88 18.59
C GLN A 58 2.71 -56.50 18.28
N ALA A 59 3.31 -55.86 19.28
CA ALA A 59 4.71 -55.75 19.70
C ALA A 59 5.84 -56.19 18.75
N ASN A 60 6.79 -55.26 18.55
CA ASN A 60 8.22 -55.56 18.66
C ASN A 60 8.90 -54.43 19.44
N GLU A 61 9.51 -54.81 20.56
CA GLU A 61 10.27 -53.95 21.46
C GLU A 61 11.60 -53.56 20.82
N SER A 62 11.87 -52.26 20.81
CA SER A 62 13.22 -51.71 20.71
C SER A 62 13.20 -50.41 21.52
N SER A 63 13.62 -50.54 22.78
CA SER A 63 13.67 -49.47 23.76
C SER A 63 14.68 -48.39 23.35
N ASN A 64 14.17 -47.26 22.86
CA ASN A 64 14.89 -45.99 22.85
C ASN A 64 13.97 -44.93 23.46
N SER A 65 14.06 -44.78 24.78
CA SER A 65 13.21 -43.90 25.59
C SER A 65 13.61 -42.42 25.41
N LYS A 66 13.33 -41.88 24.22
CA LYS A 66 13.15 -40.43 24.07
C LYS A 66 11.79 -40.09 24.65
N SER A 67 11.80 -39.45 25.82
CA SER A 67 10.62 -38.91 26.50
C SER A 67 9.74 -38.13 25.51
N GLN A 68 8.59 -38.71 25.15
CA GLN A 68 7.61 -38.06 24.30
C GLN A 68 6.91 -36.96 25.12
N GLN A 69 7.55 -35.80 25.19
CA GLN A 69 6.87 -34.59 25.62
C GLN A 69 5.86 -34.23 24.53
N SER A 70 4.59 -34.62 24.73
CA SER A 70 3.51 -34.17 23.86
C SER A 70 3.34 -32.67 24.07
N THR A 71 4.01 -31.88 23.23
CA THR A 71 3.85 -30.44 23.23
C THR A 71 2.45 -30.14 22.72
N PHE A 72 1.57 -29.72 23.63
CA PHE A 72 0.24 -29.24 23.26
C PHE A 72 0.43 -28.04 22.35
N ARG A 73 0.19 -28.21 21.04
CA ARG A 73 0.23 -27.10 20.09
C ARG A 73 -1.00 -26.24 20.41
N PRO A 74 -0.82 -24.94 20.71
CA PRO A 74 -1.98 -24.08 20.92
C PRO A 74 -2.86 -24.14 19.67
N PHE A 75 -4.19 -24.15 19.87
CA PHE A 75 -5.12 -23.98 18.77
C PHE A 75 -4.85 -22.63 18.12
N ILE A 76 -4.09 -22.64 17.02
CA ILE A 76 -3.90 -21.47 16.18
C ILE A 76 -5.24 -21.26 15.48
N ASN A 77 -6.04 -20.34 16.00
CA ASN A 77 -7.23 -19.86 15.31
C ASN A 77 -6.77 -19.27 13.97
N LYS A 78 -6.85 -20.07 12.92
CA LYS A 78 -6.52 -19.62 11.56
C LYS A 78 -7.58 -18.58 11.20
N PRO A 79 -7.20 -17.34 10.88
CA PRO A 79 -8.18 -16.37 10.44
C PRO A 79 -8.86 -16.90 9.17
N SER A 80 -10.16 -16.62 9.03
CA SER A 80 -10.90 -16.93 7.80
C SER A 80 -10.11 -16.45 6.59
N PRO A 81 -10.05 -17.21 5.48
CA PRO A 81 -9.35 -16.77 4.28
C PRO A 81 -9.85 -15.39 3.87
N PRO A 82 -8.95 -14.48 3.47
CA PRO A 82 -9.32 -13.11 3.20
C PRO A 82 -10.28 -13.07 2.00
N ARG A 83 -11.48 -12.52 2.22
CA ARG A 83 -12.46 -12.37 1.16
C ARG A 83 -11.95 -11.34 0.16
N ILE A 84 -12.02 -11.66 -1.13
CA ILE A 84 -11.74 -10.68 -2.18
C ILE A 84 -12.91 -9.68 -2.20
N PRO A 85 -12.63 -8.38 -2.04
CA PRO A 85 -13.69 -7.38 -2.02
C PRO A 85 -14.22 -7.16 -3.44
N LYS A 86 -15.55 -7.05 -3.55
CA LYS A 86 -16.16 -6.56 -4.79
C LYS A 86 -15.67 -5.13 -5.03
N PRO A 87 -15.40 -4.74 -6.29
CA PRO A 87 -15.07 -3.36 -6.62
C PRO A 87 -16.14 -2.41 -6.09
N HIS A 88 -15.72 -1.37 -5.37
CA HIS A 88 -16.62 -0.37 -4.76
C HIS A 88 -15.99 1.02 -4.84
N HIS A 89 -16.74 2.06 -4.46
CA HIS A 89 -16.31 3.48 -4.54
C HIS A 89 -15.95 3.98 -5.95
N GLY A 90 -16.51 3.36 -6.99
CA GLY A 90 -16.21 3.71 -8.39
C GLY A 90 -14.80 3.31 -8.85
N ILE A 91 -14.17 2.37 -8.13
CA ILE A 91 -12.84 1.84 -8.43
C ILE A 91 -13.02 0.41 -8.92
N GLU A 92 -13.12 0.25 -10.24
CA GLU A 92 -13.33 -1.05 -10.90
C GLU A 92 -12.02 -1.69 -11.36
N THR A 93 -10.99 -0.87 -11.64
CA THR A 93 -9.72 -1.32 -12.20
C THR A 93 -8.57 -1.19 -11.20
N VAL A 94 -7.58 -2.09 -11.32
CA VAL A 94 -6.35 -2.07 -10.51
C VAL A 94 -5.61 -0.74 -10.65
N GLU A 95 -5.52 -0.22 -11.88
CA GLU A 95 -4.94 1.09 -12.18
C GLU A 95 -5.61 2.21 -11.39
N ARG A 96 -6.95 2.27 -11.39
CA ARG A 96 -7.69 3.28 -10.62
C ARG A 96 -7.46 3.16 -9.13
N PHE A 97 -7.36 1.94 -8.61
CA PHE A 97 -7.07 1.71 -7.19
C PHE A 97 -5.68 2.23 -6.83
N LEU A 98 -4.66 1.85 -7.59
CA LEU A 98 -3.28 2.24 -7.30
C LEU A 98 -3.05 3.76 -7.48
N ASP A 99 -3.72 4.39 -8.44
CA ASP A 99 -3.68 5.85 -8.66
C ASP A 99 -4.29 6.61 -7.47
N SER A 100 -5.40 6.12 -6.93
CA SER A 100 -6.08 6.73 -5.78
C SER A 100 -5.22 6.78 -4.51
N LEU A 101 -4.20 5.92 -4.40
CA LEU A 101 -3.26 5.90 -3.28
C LEU A 101 -2.22 7.02 -3.33
N ARG A 102 -2.13 7.78 -4.43
CA ARG A 102 -1.24 8.93 -4.66
C ARG A 102 0.24 8.62 -4.43
N ARG A 103 0.68 7.44 -4.84
CA ARG A 103 2.09 7.02 -4.76
C ARG A 103 2.57 6.55 -6.13
N PRO A 104 3.50 7.27 -6.77
CA PRO A 104 3.91 6.96 -8.13
C PRO A 104 4.60 5.59 -8.23
N VAL A 105 5.35 5.19 -7.20
CA VAL A 105 6.03 3.88 -7.14
C VAL A 105 5.03 2.71 -7.20
N LEU A 106 3.80 2.90 -6.69
CA LEU A 106 2.78 1.85 -6.75
C LEU A 106 2.19 1.71 -8.16
N MET A 107 2.26 2.74 -9.00
CA MET A 107 1.75 2.68 -10.37
C MET A 107 2.54 1.72 -11.25
N GLU A 108 3.82 1.49 -10.95
CA GLU A 108 4.64 0.53 -11.69
C GLU A 108 4.09 -0.91 -11.64
N LEU A 109 3.29 -1.23 -10.62
CA LEU A 109 2.64 -2.55 -10.49
C LEU A 109 1.52 -2.78 -11.50
N SER A 110 0.86 -1.73 -12.02
CA SER A 110 -0.26 -1.92 -12.95
C SER A 110 0.16 -2.54 -14.28
N ASN A 111 1.42 -2.34 -14.66
CA ASN A 111 1.99 -2.96 -15.86
C ASN A 111 2.07 -4.49 -15.75
N LYS A 112 2.24 -5.02 -14.54
CA LYS A 112 2.38 -6.45 -14.28
C LYS A 112 1.06 -7.10 -13.89
N ILE A 113 0.26 -6.43 -13.07
CA ILE A 113 -0.96 -6.99 -12.48
C ILE A 113 -2.14 -6.16 -12.95
N LYS A 114 -2.92 -6.73 -13.88
CA LYS A 114 -4.16 -6.13 -14.38
C LYS A 114 -5.40 -6.72 -13.69
N ASP A 115 -5.29 -7.95 -13.22
CA ASP A 115 -6.40 -8.68 -12.62
C ASP A 115 -6.64 -8.26 -11.18
N TRP A 116 -7.91 -7.97 -10.88
CA TRP A 116 -8.35 -7.53 -9.56
C TRP A 116 -8.08 -8.60 -8.49
N ASP A 117 -8.42 -9.86 -8.79
CA ASP A 117 -8.26 -10.97 -7.86
C ASP A 117 -6.77 -11.23 -7.55
N GLN A 118 -5.90 -11.08 -8.55
CA GLN A 118 -4.46 -11.23 -8.38
C GLN A 118 -3.91 -10.15 -7.43
N LEU A 119 -4.35 -8.89 -7.58
CA LEU A 119 -3.94 -7.79 -6.70
C LEU A 119 -4.27 -8.08 -5.22
N PHE A 120 -5.47 -8.58 -4.92
CA PHE A 120 -5.89 -8.85 -3.54
C PHE A 120 -5.28 -10.13 -2.96
N ASN A 121 -4.80 -11.05 -3.80
CA ASN A 121 -4.10 -12.25 -3.34
C ASN A 121 -2.61 -12.04 -3.08
N LEU A 122 -2.06 -10.86 -3.40
CA LEU A 122 -0.65 -10.54 -3.19
C LEU A 122 -0.22 -10.73 -1.73
N LYS A 123 0.88 -11.45 -1.56
CA LYS A 123 1.58 -11.59 -0.28
C LYS A 123 2.88 -10.81 -0.32
N ARG A 124 3.42 -10.61 0.88
CA ARG A 124 4.70 -9.91 1.05
C ARG A 124 5.86 -10.60 0.30
N LYS A 125 5.83 -11.93 0.18
CA LYS A 125 6.89 -12.72 -0.47
C LYS A 125 6.92 -12.46 -1.97
N ASP A 126 5.75 -12.55 -2.61
CA ASP A 126 5.54 -12.27 -4.02
C ASP A 126 6.08 -10.87 -4.39
N LEU A 127 5.77 -9.86 -3.56
CA LEU A 127 6.28 -8.49 -3.77
C LEU A 127 7.79 -8.32 -3.60
N ILE A 128 8.46 -9.23 -2.88
CA ILE A 128 9.93 -9.23 -2.73
C ILE A 128 10.55 -9.92 -3.94
N GLU A 129 9.97 -11.04 -4.37
CA GLU A 129 10.42 -11.83 -5.52
C GLU A 129 10.26 -11.06 -6.84
N ASP A 130 9.15 -10.35 -7.01
CA ASP A 130 8.86 -9.55 -8.20
C ASP A 130 9.80 -8.36 -8.40
N GLY A 131 10.48 -7.92 -7.33
CA GLY A 131 11.43 -6.81 -7.32
C GLY A 131 10.85 -5.41 -7.61
N THR A 132 9.59 -5.30 -8.08
CA THR A 132 8.95 -4.03 -8.49
C THR A 132 8.95 -3.02 -7.35
N LEU A 133 8.63 -3.48 -6.15
CA LEU A 133 8.59 -2.65 -4.95
C LEU A 133 9.83 -2.92 -4.12
N SER A 134 10.98 -2.36 -4.50
CA SER A 134 12.24 -2.56 -3.75
C SER A 134 12.15 -2.07 -2.29
N VAL A 135 11.40 -0.98 -2.06
CA VAL A 135 11.28 -0.35 -0.73
C VAL A 135 10.27 -1.07 0.15
N ALA A 136 10.72 -1.60 1.30
CA ALA A 136 9.88 -2.32 2.25
C ALA A 136 8.69 -1.50 2.81
N ARG A 137 8.82 -0.16 2.87
CA ARG A 137 7.74 0.74 3.29
C ARG A 137 6.57 0.71 2.31
N GLU A 138 6.85 0.70 1.01
CA GLU A 138 5.84 0.69 -0.04
C GLU A 138 5.09 -0.64 -0.06
N ARG A 139 5.81 -1.77 0.09
CA ARG A 139 5.19 -3.10 0.25
C ARG A 139 4.22 -3.14 1.43
N ARG A 140 4.63 -2.63 2.60
CA ARG A 140 3.75 -2.57 3.79
C ARG A 140 2.55 -1.66 3.58
N TYR A 141 2.77 -0.52 2.92
CA TYR A 141 1.71 0.44 2.64
C TYR A 141 0.66 -0.13 1.69
N LEU A 142 1.07 -0.81 0.62
CA LEU A 142 0.18 -1.49 -0.31
C LEU A 142 -0.69 -2.53 0.40
N LEU A 143 -0.06 -3.45 1.14
CA LEU A 143 -0.79 -4.51 1.86
C LEU A 143 -1.77 -3.93 2.90
N ARG A 144 -1.38 -2.87 3.62
CA ARG A 144 -2.30 -2.16 4.52
C ARG A 144 -3.46 -1.54 3.74
N SER A 145 -3.20 -0.96 2.58
CA SER A 145 -4.21 -0.28 1.76
C SER A 145 -5.25 -1.27 1.21
N LEU A 146 -4.81 -2.45 0.76
CA LEU A 146 -5.70 -3.54 0.34
C LEU A 146 -6.60 -3.99 1.50
N GLU A 147 -6.05 -4.08 2.71
CA GLU A 147 -6.83 -4.48 3.89
C GLU A 147 -7.86 -3.42 4.30
N LEU A 148 -7.51 -2.13 4.25
CA LEU A 148 -8.47 -1.05 4.50
C LEU A 148 -9.58 -1.03 3.45
N PHE A 149 -9.25 -1.33 2.19
CA PHE A 149 -10.24 -1.45 1.13
C PHE A 149 -11.19 -2.64 1.34
N ARG A 150 -10.67 -3.78 1.83
CA ARG A 150 -11.51 -4.93 2.24
C ARG A 150 -12.51 -4.57 3.34
N GLN A 151 -12.13 -3.66 4.23
CA GLN A 151 -13.01 -3.14 5.29
C GLN A 151 -14.06 -2.13 4.76
N GLY A 152 -14.05 -1.83 3.46
CA GLY A 152 -15.01 -0.92 2.84
C GLY A 152 -14.62 0.56 2.90
N LEU A 153 -13.39 0.88 3.32
CA LEU A 153 -12.92 2.27 3.37
C LEU A 153 -12.54 2.77 1.97
N ASP A 154 -12.83 4.05 1.70
CA ASP A 154 -12.42 4.72 0.45
C ASP A 154 -10.89 4.95 0.45
N PRO A 155 -10.16 4.48 -0.58
CA PRO A 155 -8.74 4.75 -0.76
C PRO A 155 -8.34 6.21 -0.65
N LYS A 156 -9.16 7.14 -1.14
CA LYS A 156 -8.88 8.56 -1.07
C LYS A 156 -8.83 9.04 0.38
N ALA A 157 -9.66 8.48 1.25
CA ALA A 157 -9.76 8.86 2.65
C ALA A 157 -8.54 8.43 3.49
N PHE A 158 -8.00 7.23 3.24
CA PHE A 158 -6.85 6.71 4.00
C PHE A 158 -5.49 6.91 3.30
N SER A 159 -5.48 7.44 2.07
CA SER A 159 -4.26 7.76 1.35
C SER A 159 -3.40 8.76 2.13
N VAL A 160 -2.10 8.48 2.25
CA VAL A 160 -1.16 9.44 2.84
C VAL A 160 -0.84 10.48 1.77
N GLY A 161 -1.53 11.62 1.83
CA GLY A 161 -1.29 12.74 0.93
C GLY A 161 0.08 13.41 1.13
N ASP A 162 0.36 14.38 0.27
CA ASP A 162 1.60 15.16 0.34
C ASP A 162 1.70 15.88 1.68
N ARG A 163 2.82 15.64 2.35
CA ARG A 163 3.08 16.31 3.63
C ARG A 163 3.31 17.78 3.34
N LYS A 164 2.52 18.63 4.00
CA LYS A 164 2.75 20.08 3.98
C LYS A 164 4.22 20.39 4.27
N PRO A 165 4.84 21.33 3.55
CA PRO A 165 6.23 21.69 3.78
C PRO A 165 6.39 22.12 5.25
N LYS A 166 7.52 21.75 5.84
CA LYS A 166 7.81 22.10 7.23
C LYS A 166 7.82 23.62 7.33
N LYS A 167 6.93 24.19 8.14
CA LYS A 167 6.96 25.62 8.47
C LYS A 167 8.31 25.95 9.10
N PHE A 168 8.95 27.01 8.62
CA PHE A 168 10.14 27.56 9.25
C PHE A 168 9.75 28.12 10.62
N ARG A 169 10.32 27.56 11.69
CA ARG A 169 9.95 27.88 13.08
C ARG A 169 10.95 28.82 13.78
N GLY A 170 11.99 29.24 13.05
CA GLY A 170 13.08 30.09 13.55
C GLY A 170 14.19 29.34 14.32
N TRP A 171 15.37 29.97 14.36
CA TRP A 171 16.47 29.75 15.33
C TRP A 171 16.80 31.07 16.05
N GLY A 172 15.93 32.09 15.92
CA GLY A 172 16.21 33.50 16.19
C GLY A 172 16.63 34.27 14.92
N PRO A 173 16.69 35.63 14.96
CA PRO A 173 17.00 36.48 13.80
C PRO A 173 18.32 36.14 13.12
N ARG A 174 19.25 35.56 13.88
CA ARG A 174 20.61 35.25 13.45
C ARG A 174 20.70 34.18 12.36
N VAL A 175 19.74 33.25 12.25
CA VAL A 175 19.77 32.19 11.23
C VAL A 175 18.38 32.00 10.63
N GLN A 176 18.22 32.44 9.39
CA GLN A 176 17.00 32.25 8.60
C GLN A 176 17.33 31.54 7.29
N HIS A 177 16.51 30.56 6.89
CA HIS A 177 16.70 29.82 5.63
C HIS A 177 18.10 29.17 5.46
N GLY A 178 18.76 28.79 6.56
CA GLY A 178 20.12 28.25 6.54
C GLY A 178 21.22 29.31 6.33
N LYS A 179 20.86 30.59 6.24
CA LYS A 179 21.80 31.71 6.13
C LYS A 179 21.93 32.43 7.47
N ARG A 180 23.16 32.76 7.85
CA ARG A 180 23.40 33.61 9.02
C ARG A 180 23.14 35.06 8.61
N LEU A 181 22.12 35.69 9.18
CA LEU A 181 21.93 37.12 9.05
C LEU A 181 22.91 37.80 10.01
N ARG A 182 24.00 38.36 9.47
CA ARG A 182 24.81 39.36 10.17
C ARG A 182 24.13 40.69 9.85
N GLY A 183 23.76 41.48 10.87
CA GLY A 183 23.27 42.83 10.60
C GLY A 183 24.36 43.59 9.84
N GLU A 184 24.05 44.12 8.66
CA GLU A 184 24.79 45.29 8.20
C GLU A 184 24.53 46.39 9.22
N PRO A 185 25.56 47.13 9.68
CA PRO A 185 25.30 48.36 10.40
C PRO A 185 24.52 49.24 9.43
N SER A 186 23.24 49.46 9.72
CA SER A 186 22.43 50.44 9.00
C SER A 186 23.22 51.74 9.05
N GLY A 187 23.86 52.09 7.92
CA GLY A 187 24.48 53.38 7.75
C GLY A 187 23.42 54.40 8.10
N ARG A 188 23.70 55.19 9.13
CA ARG A 188 22.89 56.32 9.56
C ARG A 188 22.50 57.10 8.30
N VAL A 189 21.22 57.06 7.92
CA VAL A 189 20.68 57.96 6.90
C VAL A 189 20.73 59.34 7.55
N VAL A 190 21.74 60.12 7.18
CA VAL A 190 21.84 61.52 7.57
C VAL A 190 20.81 62.25 6.70
N VAL A 191 19.73 62.71 7.32
CA VAL A 191 18.71 63.58 6.72
C VAL A 191 19.20 65.01 6.76
#